data_AF-A0A1B6HJY8-F1
#
_entry.id   AF-A0A1B6HJY8-F1
#
_cell.length_a   1.000
_cell.length_b   1.000
_cell.length_c   1.000
_cell.angle_alpha   90.00
_cell.angle_beta   90.00
_cell.angle_gamma   90.00
#
_symmetry.space_group_name_H-M   'P 1'
#
loop_
_entity.id
_entity.type
_entity.pdbx_description
1 polymer ?
#
loop_
_entity_poly.entity_id
_entity_poly.type
_entity_poly.pdbx_seq_one_letter_code
_entity_poly.pdbx_strand_id
1 'polypeptide(L)'
;MFVERFPNVRPPSRQGIRKLNGRFEETGSVAELSRSGRPVSVTKEENVVAQCFVHSPTKSQRKASKECGLPRTSLQRMQKTLKLKAYRPTLLQGLNEDDTETGV
;
A
#
# COMPACT_ATOMS: atom_id res chain seq x y z
N MET A 1 9.20 46.09 -5.36
CA MET A 1 9.86 44.90 -4.75
C MET A 1 8.85 43.96 -4.08
N PHE A 2 9.24 42.73 -3.69
CA PHE A 2 8.34 41.69 -3.11
C PHE A 2 7.46 42.20 -1.96
N VAL A 3 8.03 43.02 -1.07
CA VAL A 3 7.34 43.59 0.11
C VAL A 3 6.23 44.57 -0.28
N GLU A 4 6.38 45.30 -1.39
CA GLU A 4 5.33 46.20 -1.91
C GLU A 4 4.14 45.41 -2.45
N ARG A 5 4.39 44.23 -3.02
CA ARG A 5 3.36 43.37 -3.62
C ARG A 5 2.67 42.48 -2.60
N PHE A 6 3.35 42.13 -1.50
CA PHE A 6 2.85 41.25 -0.44
C PHE A 6 3.14 41.82 0.96
N PRO A 7 2.39 42.85 1.40
CA PRO A 7 2.73 43.62 2.61
C PRO A 7 2.58 42.81 3.91
N ASN A 8 1.69 41.81 3.95
CA ASN A 8 1.41 41.01 5.16
C ASN A 8 2.11 39.65 5.17
N VAL A 9 3.01 39.39 4.22
CA VAL A 9 3.70 38.10 4.10
C VAL A 9 5.16 38.29 4.45
N ARG A 10 5.65 37.49 5.41
CA ARG A 10 7.08 37.47 5.72
C ARG A 10 7.85 37.06 4.47
N PRO A 11 8.88 37.83 4.06
CA PRO A 11 9.63 37.52 2.86
C PRO A 11 10.30 36.14 3.00
N PRO A 12 10.36 35.37 1.91
CA PRO A 12 10.99 34.05 1.92
C PRO A 12 12.46 34.15 2.30
N SER A 13 12.95 33.16 3.04
CA SER A 13 14.36 33.13 3.44
C SER A 13 15.26 32.91 2.22
N ARG A 14 16.46 33.51 2.25
CA ARG A 14 17.46 33.33 1.18
C ARG A 14 17.80 31.84 0.96
N GLN A 15 17.82 31.04 2.01
CA GLN A 15 18.02 29.60 1.93
C GLN A 15 16.86 28.88 1.22
N GLY A 16 15.62 29.28 1.50
CA GLY A 16 14.44 28.72 0.83
C GLY A 16 14.47 28.96 -0.67
N ILE A 17 14.80 30.18 -1.09
CA ILE A 17 14.93 30.55 -2.51
C ILE A 17 16.04 29.73 -3.18
N ARG A 18 17.21 29.58 -2.55
CA ARG A 18 18.32 28.77 -3.09
C ARG A 18 17.95 27.30 -3.25
N LYS A 19 17.30 26.70 -2.25
CA LYS A 19 16.82 25.31 -2.33
C LYS A 19 15.77 25.12 -3.44
N LEU A 20 14.92 26.12 -3.64
CA LEU A 20 13.89 26.11 -4.68
C LEU A 20 14.52 26.13 -6.07
N ASN A 21 15.48 27.05 -6.29
CA ASN A 21 16.23 27.11 -7.55
C ASN A 21 17.03 25.84 -7.81
N GLY A 22 17.76 25.33 -6.82
CA GLY A 22 18.52 24.08 -6.98
C GLY A 22 17.64 22.90 -7.37
N ARG A 23 16.46 22.75 -6.75
CA ARG A 23 15.49 21.70 -7.11
C ARG A 23 14.95 21.86 -8.53
N PHE A 24 14.72 23.10 -8.95
CA PHE A 24 14.30 23.38 -10.32
C PHE A 24 15.41 23.06 -11.33
N GLU A 25 16.66 23.41 -11.06
CA GLU A 25 17.81 23.08 -11.91
C GLU A 25 18.06 21.57 -12.00
N GLU A 26 17.93 20.85 -10.89
CA GLU A 26 18.18 19.40 -10.82
C GLU A 26 17.05 18.56 -11.44
N THR A 27 15.78 18.87 -11.13
CA THR A 27 14.62 18.03 -11.46
C THR A 27 13.73 18.66 -12.55
N GLY A 28 13.95 19.93 -12.90
CA GLY A 28 13.04 20.70 -13.76
C GLY A 28 11.74 21.12 -13.06
N SER A 29 11.64 20.91 -11.74
CA SER A 29 10.40 21.12 -10.98
C SER A 29 10.66 21.67 -9.58
N VAL A 30 9.71 22.49 -9.11
CA VAL A 30 9.68 23.06 -7.75
C VAL A 30 8.84 22.18 -6.79
N ALA A 31 8.25 21.08 -7.27
CA ALA A 31 7.40 20.18 -6.49
C ALA A 31 8.17 19.37 -5.44
N GLU A 32 7.72 19.37 -4.17
CA GLU A 32 8.43 18.74 -3.04
C GLU A 32 8.78 17.29 -3.36
N LEU A 33 10.06 16.93 -3.17
CA LEU A 33 10.51 15.56 -3.38
C LEU A 33 9.90 14.65 -2.31
N SER A 34 9.63 13.40 -2.70
CA SER A 34 9.20 12.39 -1.74
C SER A 34 10.27 12.21 -0.66
N ARG A 35 9.85 12.32 0.60
CA ARG A 35 10.77 12.15 1.72
C ARG A 35 11.13 10.67 1.84
N SER A 36 12.42 10.37 1.95
CA SER A 36 12.88 9.05 2.36
C SER A 36 12.46 8.81 3.82
N GLY A 37 11.32 8.16 4.02
CA GLY A 37 10.85 7.77 5.35
C GLY A 37 11.75 6.69 5.98
N ARG A 38 11.41 6.27 7.21
CA ARG A 38 12.10 5.16 7.87
C ARG A 38 11.98 3.89 7.03
N PRO A 39 13.09 3.19 6.72
CA PRO A 39 13.03 1.93 5.96
C PRO A 39 12.22 0.89 6.74
N VAL A 40 11.28 0.24 6.06
CA VAL A 40 10.47 -0.83 6.63
C VAL A 40 11.31 -2.11 6.62
N SER A 41 11.63 -2.65 7.80
CA SER A 41 12.53 -3.80 7.98
C SER A 41 12.12 -5.08 7.24
N VAL A 42 10.87 -5.18 6.79
CA VAL A 42 10.25 -6.45 6.36
C VAL A 42 10.13 -6.57 4.83
N THR A 43 10.39 -5.51 4.06
CA THR A 43 10.17 -5.47 2.60
C THR A 43 10.95 -6.55 1.84
N LYS A 44 12.02 -7.13 2.40
CA LYS A 44 12.77 -8.22 1.75
C LYS A 44 12.02 -9.56 1.70
N GLU A 45 10.97 -9.73 2.51
CA GLU A 45 10.27 -11.02 2.67
C GLU A 45 8.92 -11.10 1.94
N GLU A 46 8.63 -10.17 1.04
CA GLU A 46 7.40 -10.18 0.22
C GLU A 46 7.22 -11.49 -0.54
N ASN A 47 8.32 -12.00 -1.12
CA ASN A 47 8.32 -13.26 -1.87
C ASN A 47 7.97 -14.47 -0.98
N VAL A 48 8.46 -14.49 0.26
CA VAL A 48 8.19 -15.59 1.20
C VAL A 48 6.72 -15.61 1.58
N VAL A 49 6.14 -14.45 1.89
CA VAL A 49 4.71 -14.33 2.22
C VAL A 49 3.84 -14.74 1.03
N ALA A 50 4.18 -14.31 -0.18
CA ALA A 50 3.46 -14.68 -1.40
C ALA A 50 3.46 -16.21 -1.61
N GLN A 51 4.63 -16.85 -1.54
CA GLN A 51 4.77 -18.30 -1.70
C GLN A 51 3.98 -19.08 -0.63
N CYS A 52 4.00 -18.60 0.62
CA CYS A 52 3.22 -19.20 1.69
C CYS A 52 1.72 -19.27 1.31
N PHE A 53 1.12 -18.18 0.81
CA PHE A 53 -0.31 -18.17 0.44
C PHE A 53 -0.64 -18.78 -0.92
N VAL A 54 0.34 -18.90 -1.83
CA VAL A 54 0.17 -19.69 -3.06
C VAL A 54 0.02 -21.18 -2.73
N HIS A 55 0.86 -21.71 -1.84
CA HIS A 55 0.79 -23.13 -1.48
C HIS A 55 -0.46 -23.49 -0.67
N SER A 56 -0.93 -22.59 0.19
CA SER A 56 -2.16 -22.81 0.97
C SER A 56 -2.90 -21.49 1.16
N PRO A 57 -3.88 -21.16 0.31
CA PRO A 57 -4.55 -19.87 0.33
C PRO A 57 -5.54 -19.70 1.50
N THR A 58 -6.07 -20.81 2.04
CA THR A 58 -7.10 -20.80 3.10
C THR A 58 -6.52 -20.80 4.51
N LYS A 59 -5.19 -20.86 4.68
CA LYS A 59 -4.58 -20.97 6.00
C LYS A 59 -4.68 -19.67 6.81
N SER A 60 -4.74 -19.84 8.13
CA SER A 60 -4.79 -18.69 9.03
C SER A 60 -3.45 -17.94 9.08
N GLN A 61 -3.50 -16.64 9.32
CA GLN A 61 -2.30 -15.81 9.52
C GLN A 61 -1.41 -16.31 10.67
N ARG A 62 -2.00 -16.95 11.70
CA ARG A 62 -1.22 -17.53 12.81
C ARG A 62 -0.40 -18.74 12.35
N LYS A 63 -0.97 -19.63 11.52
CA LYS A 63 -0.23 -20.76 10.96
C LYS A 63 0.83 -20.29 9.98
N ALA A 64 0.47 -19.40 9.05
CA ALA A 64 1.41 -18.82 8.10
C ALA A 64 2.58 -18.10 8.80
N SER A 65 2.32 -17.37 9.89
CA SER A 65 3.37 -16.72 10.69
C SER A 65 4.39 -17.72 11.25
N LYS A 66 3.95 -18.90 11.72
CA LYS A 66 4.85 -19.95 12.19
C LYS A 66 5.63 -20.61 11.05
N GLU A 67 4.98 -20.88 9.92
CA GLU A 67 5.59 -21.51 8.74
C GLU A 67 6.64 -20.62 8.08
N CYS A 68 6.32 -19.33 7.88
CA CYS A 68 7.21 -18.40 7.22
C CYS A 68 8.22 -17.74 8.20
N GLY A 69 8.19 -18.09 9.50
CA GLY A 69 9.09 -17.52 10.52
C GLY A 69 8.90 -16.02 10.83
N LEU A 70 7.82 -15.43 10.34
CA LEU A 70 7.56 -13.98 10.41
C LEU A 70 6.61 -13.64 11.56
N PRO A 71 6.80 -12.50 12.26
CA PRO A 71 5.82 -12.03 13.22
C PRO A 71 4.50 -11.70 12.53
N ARG A 72 3.38 -12.04 13.18
CA ARG A 72 2.04 -11.91 12.61
C ARG A 72 1.71 -10.50 12.10
N THR A 73 2.14 -9.47 12.82
CA THR A 73 1.90 -8.06 12.45
C THR A 73 2.60 -7.68 11.15
N SER A 74 3.83 -8.18 10.95
CA SER A 74 4.58 -8.02 9.72
C SER A 74 3.90 -8.76 8.58
N LEU A 75 3.53 -10.02 8.76
CA LEU A 75 2.80 -10.81 7.77
C LEU A 75 1.50 -10.10 7.32
N GLN A 76 0.75 -9.52 8.26
CA GLN A 76 -0.48 -8.77 7.95
C GLN A 76 -0.21 -7.51 7.11
N ARG A 77 0.87 -6.76 7.40
CA ARG A 77 1.25 -5.60 6.58
C ARG A 77 1.62 -6.02 5.16
N MET A 78 2.35 -7.12 5.02
CA MET A 78 2.79 -7.65 3.73
C MET A 78 1.62 -8.16 2.89
N GLN A 79 0.65 -8.85 3.52
CA GLN A 79 -0.60 -9.21 2.85
C GLN A 79 -1.33 -7.99 2.27
N LYS A 80 -1.35 -6.87 2.99
CA LYS A 80 -1.96 -5.62 2.49
C LYS A 80 -1.18 -5.04 1.30
N THR A 81 0.14 -5.02 1.36
CA THR A 81 1.00 -4.56 0.26
C THR A 81 0.81 -5.42 -1.00
N LEU A 82 0.78 -6.75 -0.82
CA LEU A 82 0.56 -7.73 -1.89
C LEU A 82 -0.91 -7.84 -2.35
N LYS A 83 -1.81 -7.06 -1.75
CA LYS A 83 -3.26 -7.07 -2.03
C LYS A 83 -3.91 -8.46 -1.88
N LEU A 84 -3.34 -9.32 -1.03
CA LEU A 84 -3.90 -10.65 -0.73
C LEU A 84 -5.13 -10.47 0.16
N LYS A 85 -6.30 -10.84 -0.36
CA LYS A 85 -7.58 -10.80 0.36
C LYS A 85 -8.03 -12.21 0.68
N ALA A 86 -8.51 -12.42 1.90
CA ALA A 86 -9.25 -13.62 2.24
C ALA A 86 -10.59 -13.57 1.49
N TYR A 87 -10.72 -14.37 0.45
CA TYR A 87 -11.97 -14.51 -0.30
C TYR A 87 -12.69 -15.77 0.16
N ARG A 88 -13.96 -15.63 0.54
CA ARG A 88 -14.85 -16.76 0.82
C ARG A 88 -15.78 -16.89 -0.38
N PRO A 89 -15.67 -17.94 -1.22
CA PRO A 89 -16.62 -18.15 -2.30
C PRO A 89 -18.01 -18.38 -1.71
N THR A 90 -18.99 -17.65 -2.22
CA THR A 90 -20.41 -17.88 -1.92
C THR A 90 -20.92 -18.94 -2.88
N LEU A 91 -21.52 -20.01 -2.37
CA LEU A 91 -22.27 -20.93 -3.20
C LEU A 91 -23.55 -20.21 -3.63
N LEU A 92 -23.68 -19.96 -4.93
CA LEU A 92 -24.91 -19.45 -5.53
C LEU A 92 -25.80 -20.65 -5.89
N GLN A 93 -27.10 -20.51 -5.67
CA GLN A 93 -28.08 -21.49 -6.13
C GLN A 93 -28.27 -21.31 -7.63
N GLY A 94 -28.16 -22.40 -8.39
CA GLY A 94 -28.51 -22.46 -9.81
C GLY A 94 -29.79 -23.27 -9.96
N LEU A 95 -30.73 -22.78 -10.77
CA LEU A 95 -31.89 -23.56 -11.20
C LEU A 95 -31.40 -24.64 -12.16
N ASN A 96 -31.66 -25.91 -11.83
CA ASN A 96 -31.48 -27.01 -12.75
C ASN A 96 -32.73 -27.16 -13.63
N GLU A 97 -32.61 -27.74 -14.81
CA GLU A 97 -33.75 -27.98 -15.72
C GLU A 97 -34.83 -28.87 -15.08
N ASP A 98 -34.43 -29.68 -14.09
CA ASP A 98 -35.30 -30.57 -13.32
C ASP A 98 -36.02 -29.87 -12.15
N ASP A 99 -35.68 -28.61 -11.84
CA ASP A 99 -36.39 -27.80 -10.84
C ASP A 99 -37.70 -27.26 -11.46
N THR A 100 -38.54 -28.16 -11.97
CA THR A 100 -39.89 -27.82 -12.41
C THR A 100 -40.75 -27.43 -11.21
N GLU A 101 -41.52 -26.37 -11.37
CA GLU A 101 -42.45 -25.80 -10.39
C GLU A 101 -43.54 -26.82 -10.03
N THR A 102 -43.26 -27.72 -9.10
CA THR A 102 -44.30 -28.54 -8.46
C THR A 102 -44.90 -27.74 -7.31
N GLY A 103 -45.62 -26.68 -7.68
CA GLY A 103 -46.54 -25.95 -6.82
C GLY A 103 -47.92 -26.58 -6.93
N VAL A 104 -48.42 -27.07 -5.78
CA VAL A 104 -49.75 -27.65 -5.55
C VAL A 104 -50.88 -26.66 -5.86
#